data_AF-A0A1B9SF57-F1
#
_entry.id   AF-A0A1B9SF57-F1
#
_cell.length_a   1.000
_cell.length_b   1.000
_cell.length_c   1.000
_cell.angle_alpha   90.00
_cell.angle_beta   90.00
_cell.angle_gamma   90.00
#
_symmetry.space_group_name_H-M   'P 1'
#
loop_
_entity.id
_entity.type
_entity.pdbx_description
1 polymer ?
#
loop_
_entity_poly.entity_id
_entity_poly.type
_entity_poly.pdbx_seq_one_letter_code
_entity_poly.pdbx_strand_id
1 'polypeptide(L)'
;MRIAGFAIIAASAMSVTSCAMTVPVAVISGKGEVMRGTSTAAMSGGSFQVSGKLNGKPARCAGTYDPFDTSVTISMPVQCSDGRKGFVIATRQANGVDGSGRVRLTDGTEADFVFGRAAAGF
;
A
#
# COMPACT_ATOMS: atom_id res chain seq x y z
N MET A 1 -29.55 -30.07 44.48
CA MET A 1 -28.93 -28.92 45.17
C MET A 1 -27.41 -29.09 45.07
N ARG A 2 -26.68 -28.04 44.64
CA ARG A 2 -25.20 -27.88 44.54
C ARG A 2 -24.53 -28.30 43.21
N ILE A 3 -24.42 -27.36 42.24
CA ILE A 3 -23.27 -26.47 41.88
C ILE A 3 -22.18 -27.27 41.11
N ALA A 4 -22.19 -27.29 39.77
CA ALA A 4 -21.66 -26.30 38.82
C ALA A 4 -20.12 -26.18 38.84
N GLY A 5 -19.50 -26.41 37.68
CA GLY A 5 -18.05 -26.29 37.46
C GLY A 5 -17.71 -26.16 35.98
N PHE A 6 -18.32 -25.21 35.28
CA PHE A 6 -17.87 -24.79 33.95
C PHE A 6 -16.73 -23.78 34.13
N ALA A 7 -15.50 -24.21 33.86
CA ALA A 7 -14.37 -23.30 33.76
C ALA A 7 -14.48 -22.49 32.46
N ILE A 8 -15.01 -21.27 32.57
CA ILE A 8 -14.98 -20.28 31.49
C ILE A 8 -13.56 -19.69 31.50
N ILE A 9 -12.71 -20.17 30.60
CA ILE A 9 -11.45 -19.49 30.28
C ILE A 9 -11.84 -18.26 29.45
N ALA A 10 -11.99 -17.12 30.14
CA ALA A 10 -12.12 -15.82 29.49
C ALA A 10 -10.80 -15.48 28.80
N ALA A 11 -10.68 -15.84 27.52
CA ALA A 11 -9.61 -15.38 26.65
C ALA A 11 -9.84 -13.88 26.36
N SER A 12 -9.24 -13.04 27.21
CA SER A 12 -9.18 -11.59 27.01
C SER A 12 -8.43 -11.29 25.72
N ALA A 13 -9.16 -11.09 24.62
CA ALA A 13 -8.63 -10.60 23.36
C ALA A 13 -8.21 -9.13 23.54
N MET A 14 -6.95 -8.90 23.90
CA MET A 14 -6.36 -7.57 23.92
C MET A 14 -6.31 -7.04 22.48
N SER A 15 -7.26 -6.17 22.14
CA SER A 15 -7.26 -5.43 20.88
C SER A 15 -6.11 -4.44 20.91
N VAL A 16 -4.96 -4.82 20.35
CA VAL A 16 -3.86 -3.88 20.09
C VAL A 16 -4.32 -2.88 19.03
N THR A 17 -4.69 -1.68 19.44
CA THR A 17 -4.88 -0.55 18.52
C THR A 17 -3.51 -0.15 17.99
N SER A 18 -3.05 -0.76 16.90
CA SER A 18 -1.82 -0.34 16.23
C SER A 18 -2.03 1.04 15.63
N CYS A 19 -1.10 1.96 15.91
CA CYS A 19 -1.08 3.26 15.27
C CYS A 19 -0.78 3.05 13.78
N ALA A 20 -1.69 3.48 12.90
CA ALA A 20 -1.56 3.35 11.47
C ALA A 20 -1.87 4.68 10.78
N MET A 21 -1.06 5.03 9.79
CA MET A 21 -1.22 6.22 8.96
C MET A 21 -1.55 5.79 7.55
N THR A 22 -2.65 6.30 6.99
CA THR A 22 -3.10 5.98 5.64
C THR A 22 -3.16 7.22 4.77
N VAL A 23 -2.63 7.12 3.55
CA VAL A 23 -2.65 8.19 2.54
C VAL A 23 -3.15 7.67 1.19
N PRO A 24 -3.76 8.52 0.35
CA PRO A 24 -4.17 8.12 -0.99
C PRO A 24 -2.96 7.83 -1.88
N VAL A 25 -3.17 6.97 -2.88
CA VAL A 25 -2.19 6.60 -3.90
C VAL A 25 -2.86 6.63 -5.28
N ALA A 26 -2.17 7.20 -6.26
CA ALA A 26 -2.53 7.18 -7.66
C ALA A 26 -1.37 6.60 -8.49
N VAL A 27 -1.69 5.68 -9.40
CA VAL A 27 -0.75 5.15 -10.39
C VAL A 27 -1.25 5.52 -11.78
N ILE A 28 -0.43 6.23 -12.54
CA ILE A 28 -0.84 6.89 -13.80
C ILE A 28 -0.03 6.28 -14.94
N SER A 29 -0.71 5.57 -15.85
CA SER A 29 -0.05 4.99 -17.02
C SER A 29 0.32 6.09 -18.03
N GLY A 30 1.26 5.80 -18.93
CA GLY A 30 1.60 6.72 -20.03
C GLY A 30 0.44 7.04 -20.98
N LYS A 31 -0.71 6.36 -20.86
CA LYS A 31 -1.95 6.61 -21.60
C LYS A 31 -2.96 7.45 -20.80
N GLY A 32 -2.59 7.94 -19.62
CA GLY A 32 -3.47 8.70 -18.73
C GLY A 32 -4.48 7.85 -17.95
N GLU A 33 -4.33 6.53 -17.95
CA GLU A 33 -5.19 5.66 -17.14
C GLU A 33 -4.73 5.72 -15.67
N VAL A 34 -5.69 5.87 -14.77
CA VAL A 34 -5.39 6.03 -13.34
C VAL A 34 -5.89 4.81 -12.57
N MET A 35 -4.99 4.20 -11.81
CA MET A 35 -5.32 3.30 -10.70
C MET A 35 -5.31 4.08 -9.39
N ARG A 36 -6.31 3.86 -8.54
CA ARG A 36 -6.46 4.55 -7.26
C ARG A 36 -6.45 3.57 -6.11
N GLY A 37 -6.01 4.03 -4.96
CA GLY A 37 -6.10 3.30 -3.71
C GLY A 37 -5.34 4.01 -2.60
N THR A 38 -4.67 3.26 -1.74
CA THR A 38 -4.06 3.80 -0.53
C THR A 38 -2.73 3.15 -0.21
N SER A 39 -1.92 3.86 0.58
CA SER A 39 -0.74 3.36 1.27
C SER A 39 -0.98 3.50 2.76
N THR A 40 -0.73 2.44 3.52
CA THR A 40 -0.86 2.39 4.97
C THR A 40 0.49 2.00 5.58
N ALA A 41 1.00 2.86 6.46
CA ALA A 41 2.15 2.58 7.32
C ALA A 41 1.64 2.26 8.72
N ALA A 42 1.99 1.09 9.25
CA ALA A 42 1.66 0.67 10.60
C ALA A 42 2.88 0.04 11.28
N MET A 43 2.84 -0.11 12.60
CA MET A 43 3.92 -0.78 13.34
C MET A 43 4.18 -2.23 12.87
N SER A 44 3.17 -2.88 12.30
CA SER A 44 3.27 -4.24 11.76
C SER A 44 3.83 -4.31 10.33
N GLY A 45 4.06 -3.16 9.68
CA GLY A 45 4.55 -3.08 8.30
C GLY A 45 3.82 -2.04 7.46
N GLY A 46 4.41 -1.72 6.30
CA GLY A 46 3.86 -0.81 5.31
C GLY A 46 3.29 -1.57 4.12
N SER A 47 2.16 -1.12 3.58
CA SER A 47 1.61 -1.67 2.35
C SER A 47 0.91 -0.62 1.52
N PHE A 48 0.86 -0.81 0.20
CA PHE A 48 -0.02 -0.06 -0.68
C PHE A 48 -0.84 -0.99 -1.55
N GLN A 49 -2.03 -0.54 -1.94
CA GLN A 49 -2.94 -1.25 -2.83
C GLN A 49 -3.63 -0.25 -3.74
N VAL A 50 -3.65 -0.51 -5.04
CA VAL A 50 -4.34 0.30 -6.05
C VAL A 50 -5.14 -0.58 -7.00
N SER A 51 -6.20 -0.03 -7.56
CA SER A 51 -7.05 -0.69 -8.55
C SER A 51 -7.50 0.27 -9.64
N GLY A 52 -7.66 -0.23 -10.85
CA GLY A 52 -8.07 0.57 -12.00
C GLY A 52 -7.68 -0.09 -13.31
N LYS A 53 -7.48 0.71 -14.35
CA LYS A 53 -6.93 0.24 -15.62
C LYS A 53 -5.44 0.52 -15.69
N LEU A 54 -4.69 -0.46 -16.18
CA LEU A 54 -3.27 -0.34 -16.45
C LEU A 54 -2.97 -0.99 -17.80
N ASN A 55 -2.63 -0.16 -18.80
CA ASN A 55 -2.46 -0.55 -20.19
C ASN A 55 -3.74 -1.15 -20.82
N GLY A 56 -4.88 -0.51 -20.59
CA GLY A 56 -6.17 -0.90 -21.18
C GLY A 56 -6.88 -2.06 -20.48
N LYS A 57 -6.25 -2.70 -19.49
CA LYS A 57 -6.81 -3.86 -18.77
C LYS A 57 -7.06 -3.54 -17.31
N PRO A 58 -8.17 -4.02 -16.72
CA PRO A 58 -8.41 -3.89 -15.29
C PRO A 58 -7.37 -4.70 -14.52
N ALA A 59 -6.76 -4.09 -13.49
CA ALA A 59 -5.80 -4.74 -12.62
C ALA A 59 -5.95 -4.21 -11.19
N ARG A 60 -5.49 -5.00 -10.23
CA ARG A 60 -5.21 -4.58 -8.86
C ARG A 60 -3.73 -4.81 -8.59
N CYS A 61 -3.01 -3.82 -8.12
CA CYS A 61 -1.59 -3.94 -7.82
C CYS A 61 -1.34 -3.58 -6.36
N ALA A 62 -0.47 -4.34 -5.70
CA ALA A 62 -0.15 -4.17 -4.30
C ALA A 62 1.34 -4.38 -4.05
N GLY A 63 1.85 -3.75 -3.00
CA GLY A 63 3.23 -3.92 -2.56
C GLY A 63 3.36 -3.68 -1.07
N THR A 64 4.50 -4.09 -0.52
CA THR A 64 4.86 -3.88 0.89
C THR A 64 6.16 -3.10 0.99
N TYR A 65 6.35 -2.42 2.11
CA TYR A 65 7.55 -1.66 2.41
C TYR A 65 7.81 -1.62 3.91
N ASP A 66 9.05 -1.30 4.28
CA ASP A 66 9.40 -1.02 5.68
C ASP A 66 9.01 0.44 6.00
N PRO A 67 8.03 0.67 6.90
CA PRO A 67 7.61 2.01 7.27
C PRO A 67 8.65 2.72 8.16
N PHE A 68 9.63 2.00 8.70
CA PHE A 68 10.74 2.55 9.48
C PHE A 68 11.97 2.89 8.64
N ASP A 69 11.96 2.56 7.34
CA ASP A 69 13.01 3.00 6.42
C ASP A 69 12.92 4.51 6.21
N THR A 70 13.87 5.23 6.81
CA THR A 70 14.00 6.69 6.78
C THR A 70 14.64 7.23 5.51
N SER A 71 15.02 6.36 4.56
CA SER A 71 15.57 6.77 3.27
C SER A 71 14.57 7.66 2.51
N VAL A 72 15.11 8.72 1.89
CA VAL A 72 14.30 9.63 1.05
C VAL A 72 13.74 8.89 -0.17
N THR A 73 14.51 7.96 -0.73
CA THR A 73 14.08 7.12 -1.84
C THR A 73 14.10 5.66 -1.42
N ILE A 74 13.00 4.94 -1.66
CA ILE A 74 12.84 3.51 -1.36
C ILE A 74 12.43 2.71 -2.59
N SER A 75 12.76 1.43 -2.58
CA SER A 75 12.33 0.45 -3.59
C SER A 75 11.37 -0.55 -2.96
N MET A 76 10.21 -0.75 -3.59
CA MET A 76 9.15 -1.60 -3.05
C MET A 76 8.73 -2.62 -4.10
N PRO A 77 8.66 -3.92 -3.79
CA PRO A 77 8.13 -4.90 -4.73
C PRO A 77 6.64 -4.62 -4.99
N VAL A 78 6.21 -4.79 -6.24
CA VAL A 78 4.80 -4.71 -6.63
C VAL A 78 4.37 -5.98 -7.35
N GLN A 79 3.16 -6.43 -7.05
CA GLN A 79 2.51 -7.55 -7.72
C GLN A 79 1.10 -7.15 -8.11
N CYS A 80 0.74 -7.45 -9.36
CA CYS A 80 -0.57 -7.20 -9.93
C CYS A 80 -1.38 -8.50 -10.05
N SER A 81 -2.71 -8.37 -9.98
CA SER A 81 -3.67 -9.48 -10.06
C SER A 81 -3.68 -10.18 -11.42
N ASP A 82 -3.12 -9.55 -12.45
CA ASP A 82 -2.95 -10.12 -13.80
C ASP A 82 -1.60 -10.86 -13.98
N GLY A 83 -0.87 -11.09 -12.89
CA GLY A 83 0.38 -11.84 -12.86
C GLY A 83 1.63 -11.00 -13.08
N ARG A 84 1.50 -9.73 -13.49
CA ARG A 84 2.64 -8.83 -13.64
C ARG A 84 3.28 -8.52 -12.27
N LYS A 85 4.59 -8.38 -12.26
CA LYS A 85 5.38 -8.04 -11.06
C LYS A 85 6.42 -6.98 -11.40
N GLY A 86 7.02 -6.37 -10.40
CA GLY A 86 8.10 -5.43 -10.60
C GLY A 86 8.44 -4.66 -9.33
N PHE A 87 8.84 -3.41 -9.52
CA PHE A 87 9.20 -2.52 -8.42
C PHE A 87 8.57 -1.13 -8.57
N VAL A 88 8.35 -0.49 -7.44
CA VAL A 88 8.08 0.94 -7.32
C VAL A 88 9.31 1.58 -6.70
N ILE A 89 9.88 2.57 -7.37
CA ILE A 89 10.91 3.46 -6.80
C ILE A 89 10.20 4.74 -6.38
N ALA A 90 10.04 4.95 -5.08
CA ALA A 90 9.30 6.07 -4.51
C ALA A 90 10.25 7.02 -3.77
N THR A 91 10.05 8.33 -3.97
CA THR A 91 10.80 9.39 -3.32
C THR A 91 9.85 10.22 -2.46
N ARG A 92 10.15 10.32 -1.17
CA ARG A 92 9.41 11.09 -0.17
C ARG A 92 9.74 12.58 -0.27
N GLN A 93 8.74 13.41 -0.05
CA GLN A 93 8.93 14.83 0.23
C GLN A 93 9.45 15.03 1.66
N ALA A 94 9.88 16.24 1.99
CA ALA A 94 10.44 16.58 3.30
C ALA A 94 9.49 16.31 4.48
N ASN A 95 8.17 16.26 4.25
CA ASN A 95 7.21 15.92 5.28
C ASN A 95 7.10 14.41 5.57
N GLY A 96 7.79 13.56 4.81
CA GLY A 96 7.84 12.11 4.98
C GLY A 96 6.56 11.34 4.60
N VAL A 97 5.47 12.04 4.29
CA VAL A 97 4.12 11.46 4.11
C VAL A 97 3.64 11.57 2.66
N ASP A 98 4.08 12.61 1.95
CA ASP A 98 3.78 12.82 0.54
C ASP A 98 4.97 12.43 -0.34
N GLY A 99 4.71 12.12 -1.60
CA GLY A 99 5.78 11.88 -2.56
C GLY A 99 5.33 11.33 -3.89
N SER A 100 6.32 10.98 -4.70
CA SER A 100 6.13 10.49 -6.05
C SER A 100 7.24 9.53 -6.45
N GLY A 101 7.04 8.82 -7.55
CA GLY A 101 7.95 7.78 -7.99
C GLY A 101 7.55 7.17 -9.32
N ARG A 102 8.15 6.02 -9.61
CA ARG A 102 7.92 5.28 -10.85
C ARG A 102 7.67 3.82 -10.55
N VAL A 103 6.65 3.27 -11.22
CA VAL A 103 6.43 1.83 -11.31
C VAL A 103 7.16 1.31 -12.54
N ARG A 104 7.87 0.19 -12.39
CA ARG A 104 8.47 -0.59 -13.47
C ARG A 104 8.09 -2.05 -13.30
N LEU A 105 7.31 -2.57 -14.23
CA LEU A 105 6.95 -3.99 -14.28
C LEU A 105 7.89 -4.77 -15.20
N THR A 106 7.97 -6.07 -14.98
CA THR A 106 8.83 -7.00 -15.74
C THR A 106 8.44 -7.13 -17.20
N ASP A 107 7.22 -6.73 -17.58
CA ASP A 107 6.75 -6.70 -18.96
C ASP A 107 7.11 -5.39 -19.69
N GLY A 108 7.87 -4.51 -19.05
CA GLY A 108 8.24 -3.19 -19.58
C GLY A 108 7.19 -2.10 -19.33
N THR A 109 6.06 -2.41 -18.69
CA THR A 109 5.09 -1.38 -18.31
C THR A 109 5.72 -0.40 -17.33
N GLU A 110 5.66 0.89 -17.66
CA GLU A 110 6.00 2.00 -16.77
C GLU A 110 4.77 2.85 -16.45
N ALA A 111 4.72 3.36 -15.22
CA ALA A 111 3.69 4.29 -14.77
C ALA A 111 4.26 5.23 -13.71
N ASP A 112 3.67 6.41 -13.57
CA ASP A 112 3.99 7.31 -12.47
C ASP A 112 3.26 6.83 -11.20
N PHE A 113 3.93 6.94 -10.07
CA PHE A 113 3.40 6.59 -8.75
C PHE A 113 3.33 7.87 -7.92
N VAL A 114 2.16 8.23 -7.40
CA VAL A 114 1.97 9.41 -6.55
C VAL A 114 1.28 8.97 -5.27
N PHE A 115 1.73 9.46 -4.13
CA PHE A 115 1.12 9.17 -2.84
C PHE A 115 1.02 10.43 -1.97
N GLY A 116 0.07 10.43 -1.04
CA GLY A 116 -0.20 11.60 -0.22
C GLY A 116 -1.14 12.59 -0.91
N ARG A 117 -1.12 13.85 -0.47
CA ARG A 117 -2.13 14.86 -0.84
C ARG A 117 -2.35 15.00 -2.35
N ALA A 118 -1.28 14.96 -3.15
CA ALA A 118 -1.37 15.08 -4.60
C ALA A 118 -2.17 13.93 -5.24
N ALA A 119 -2.11 12.72 -4.67
CA ALA A 119 -2.85 11.57 -5.18
C ALA A 119 -4.37 11.71 -5.01
N ALA A 120 -4.85 12.53 -4.07
CA ALA A 120 -6.28 12.77 -3.86
C ALA A 120 -6.95 13.55 -5.01
N GLY A 121 -6.16 14.20 -5.87
CA GLY A 121 -6.65 14.98 -7.01
C GLY A 121 -6.90 14.17 -8.28
N PHE A 122 -6.64 12.87 -8.25
CA PHE A 122 -6.88 11.96 -9.38
C PHE A 122 -8.17 11.18 -9.16
#